data_AF-A0A534NV02-F1
#
_entry.id   AF-A0A534NV02-F1
#
_cell.length_a   1.000
_cell.length_b   1.000
_cell.length_c   1.000
_cell.angle_alpha   90.00
_cell.angle_beta   90.00
_cell.angle_gamma   90.00
#
_symmetry.space_group_name_H-M   'P 1'
#
loop_
_entity.id
_entity.type
_entity.pdbx_description
1 polymer ?
#
loop_
_entity_poly.entity_id
_entity_poly.type
_entity_poly.pdbx_seq_one_letter_code
_entity_poly.pdbx_strand_id
1 'polypeptide(L)'
;DVAVRLPGEKTVLLDAKVPLEAYLKSVEAPDADRAALLVAHAAQLRAHVDSLSRKQYWEAFAGSPEMAVLFLPSEGLLAAALEVDPALHEDAFAKRIVLATPATLLALLLTIAHVWKQDAIAANAREIANEGRELHKRIADLSRHMAKLGRALESALKTYNGAVGSFDSRLLPAARRFEELKASAVDVQLDPLAEVEVLPRLPRPAGDEGLPDDAN
;
A
#
# COMPACT_ATOMS: atom_id res chain seq x y z
N ASP A 1 -5.11 25.37 -21.95
CA ASP A 1 -4.22 24.68 -21.00
C ASP A 1 -5.15 23.93 -20.06
N VAL A 2 -4.98 22.62 -19.93
CA VAL A 2 -5.82 21.73 -19.12
C VAL A 2 -4.90 20.92 -18.21
N ALA A 3 -5.25 20.79 -16.95
CA ALA A 3 -4.55 19.93 -16.00
C ALA A 3 -5.37 18.66 -15.79
N VAL A 4 -4.82 17.51 -16.18
CA VAL A 4 -5.44 16.20 -15.97
C VAL A 4 -4.93 15.63 -14.67
N ARG A 5 -5.83 15.43 -13.69
CA ARG A 5 -5.51 14.76 -12.44
C ARG A 5 -5.57 13.26 -12.63
N LEU A 6 -4.54 12.58 -12.14
CA LEU A 6 -4.36 11.15 -12.26
C LEU A 6 -4.26 10.53 -10.86
N PRO A 7 -4.37 9.19 -10.73
CA PRO A 7 -4.22 8.51 -9.45
C PRO A 7 -2.91 8.89 -8.74
N GLY A 8 -2.95 9.00 -7.41
CA GLY A 8 -1.79 9.38 -6.61
C GLY A 8 -1.49 10.88 -6.58
N GLU A 9 -2.52 11.73 -6.73
CA GLU A 9 -2.45 13.20 -6.70
C GLU A 9 -1.54 13.82 -7.78
N LYS A 10 -1.29 13.07 -8.86
CA LYS A 10 -0.42 13.49 -9.94
C LYS A 10 -1.16 14.32 -10.97
N THR A 11 -0.45 15.22 -11.63
CA THR A 11 -1.02 16.11 -12.65
C THR A 11 -0.22 16.04 -13.94
N VAL A 12 -0.90 15.79 -15.06
CA VAL A 12 -0.32 15.97 -16.40
C VAL A 12 -0.89 17.25 -17.00
N LEU A 13 0.00 18.09 -17.53
CA LEU A 13 -0.36 19.36 -18.13
C LEU A 13 -0.48 19.21 -19.64
N LEU A 14 -1.61 19.67 -20.15
CA LEU A 14 -1.99 19.61 -21.55
C LEU A 14 -2.08 21.03 -22.11
N ASP A 15 -1.25 21.37 -23.08
CA ASP A 15 -1.44 22.54 -23.92
C ASP A 15 -2.16 22.11 -25.21
N ALA A 16 -3.25 22.77 -25.56
CA ALA A 16 -4.03 22.46 -26.76
C ALA A 16 -4.10 23.66 -27.73
N LYS A 17 -3.25 24.66 -27.54
CA LYS A 17 -3.29 25.91 -28.31
C LYS A 17 -2.41 25.81 -29.56
N VAL A 18 -2.65 24.78 -30.35
CA VAL A 18 -1.89 24.57 -31.58
C VAL A 18 -2.37 25.55 -32.66
N PRO A 19 -1.46 26.27 -33.35
CA PRO A 19 -1.83 27.04 -34.54
C PRO A 19 -2.26 26.09 -35.66
N LEU A 20 -3.51 26.19 -36.10
CA LEU A 20 -4.11 25.29 -37.12
C LEU A 20 -4.22 25.93 -38.50
N GLU A 21 -4.01 27.25 -38.60
CA GLU A 21 -4.40 28.04 -39.77
C GLU A 21 -3.66 27.61 -41.05
N ALA A 22 -2.34 27.43 -40.99
CA ALA A 22 -1.54 27.03 -42.13
C ALA A 22 -1.93 25.62 -42.63
N TYR A 23 -2.18 24.70 -41.71
CA TYR A 23 -2.65 23.35 -42.04
C TYR A 23 -4.03 23.39 -42.71
N LEU A 24 -5.01 24.09 -42.12
CA LEU A 24 -6.36 24.16 -42.70
C LEU A 24 -6.35 24.77 -44.11
N LYS A 25 -5.58 25.85 -44.31
CA LYS A 25 -5.37 26.45 -45.64
C LYS A 25 -4.74 25.46 -46.62
N SER A 26 -3.80 24.62 -46.17
CA SER A 26 -3.15 23.62 -47.05
C SER A 26 -4.11 22.54 -47.55
N VAL A 27 -5.17 22.24 -46.80
CA VAL A 27 -6.19 21.25 -47.18
C VAL A 27 -7.10 21.79 -48.28
N GLU A 28 -7.35 23.11 -48.28
CA GLU A 28 -8.21 23.79 -49.26
C GLU A 28 -7.44 24.33 -50.47
N ALA A 29 -6.11 24.38 -50.40
CA ALA A 29 -5.25 24.97 -51.42
C ALA A 29 -5.01 24.04 -52.62
N PRO A 30 -4.81 24.60 -53.83
CA PRO A 30 -4.24 23.86 -54.96
C PRO A 30 -2.84 23.32 -54.66
N ASP A 31 -2.44 22.24 -55.34
CA ASP A 31 -1.15 21.55 -55.11
C ASP A 31 0.08 22.47 -55.18
N ALA A 32 0.04 23.52 -56.00
CA ALA A 32 1.14 24.47 -56.16
C ALA A 32 1.45 25.26 -54.87
N ASP A 33 0.43 25.59 -54.07
CA ASP A 33 0.58 26.39 -52.84
C ASP A 33 0.66 25.52 -51.58
N ARG A 34 0.19 24.27 -51.67
CA ARG A 34 0.08 23.32 -50.56
C ARG A 34 1.42 23.06 -49.87
N ALA A 35 2.49 22.86 -50.63
CA ALA A 35 3.81 22.57 -50.06
C ALA A 35 4.33 23.71 -49.16
N ALA A 36 4.17 24.97 -49.59
CA ALA A 36 4.59 26.12 -48.80
C ALA A 36 3.78 26.27 -47.50
N LEU A 37 2.48 25.97 -47.55
CA LEU A 37 1.60 25.98 -46.39
C LEU A 37 1.94 24.89 -45.37
N LEU A 38 2.36 23.70 -45.83
CA LEU A 38 2.83 22.62 -44.95
C LEU A 38 4.17 22.96 -44.27
N VAL A 39 5.08 23.65 -44.97
CA VAL A 39 6.30 24.20 -44.36
C VAL A 39 5.99 25.22 -43.28
N ALA A 40 5.03 26.12 -43.54
CA ALA A 40 4.58 27.07 -42.53
C ALA A 40 3.95 26.37 -41.30
N HIS A 41 3.14 25.32 -41.52
CA HIS A 41 2.54 24.52 -40.45
C HIS A 41 3.60 23.86 -39.55
N ALA A 42 4.59 23.17 -40.14
CA ALA A 42 5.66 22.54 -39.39
C ALA A 42 6.47 23.56 -38.57
N ALA A 43 6.81 24.71 -39.17
CA ALA A 43 7.53 25.79 -38.49
C ALA A 43 6.73 26.38 -37.32
N GLN A 44 5.43 26.58 -37.49
CA GLN A 44 4.53 27.06 -36.43
C GLN A 44 4.46 26.08 -35.26
N LEU A 45 4.37 24.78 -35.55
CA LEU A 45 4.34 23.74 -34.51
C LEU A 45 5.68 23.68 -33.74
N ARG A 46 6.82 23.74 -34.44
CA ARG A 46 8.15 23.81 -33.81
C ARG A 46 8.30 25.04 -32.91
N ALA A 47 7.90 26.21 -33.38
CA ALA A 47 7.93 27.43 -32.57
C ALA A 47 7.06 27.32 -31.31
N HIS A 48 5.93 26.62 -31.40
CA HIS A 48 5.06 26.39 -30.24
C HIS A 48 5.67 25.40 -29.24
N VAL A 49 6.33 24.35 -29.71
CA VAL A 49 7.16 23.45 -28.86
C VAL A 49 8.23 24.26 -28.12
N ASP A 50 8.96 25.12 -28.83
CA ASP A 50 10.00 25.96 -28.22
C ASP A 50 9.42 26.89 -27.16
N SER A 51 8.27 27.52 -27.45
CA SER A 51 7.57 28.40 -26.51
C SER A 51 7.10 27.64 -25.26
N LEU A 52 6.53 26.45 -25.44
CA LEU A 52 6.02 25.63 -24.34
C LEU A 52 7.16 25.14 -23.43
N SER A 53 8.31 24.77 -24.01
CA SER A 53 9.44 24.21 -23.25
C SER A 53 10.01 25.22 -22.24
N ARG A 54 10.01 26.50 -22.60
CA ARG A 54 10.49 27.60 -21.74
C ARG A 54 9.63 27.83 -20.51
N LYS A 55 8.37 27.41 -20.53
CA LYS A 55 7.43 27.61 -19.41
C LYS A 55 7.62 26.61 -18.27
N GLN A 56 8.38 25.52 -18.49
CA GLN A 56 8.80 24.54 -17.46
C GLN A 56 7.67 24.10 -16.53
N TYR A 57 6.50 23.86 -17.11
CA TYR A 57 5.26 23.55 -16.39
C TYR A 57 5.35 22.36 -15.42
N TRP A 58 6.26 21.41 -15.67
CA TRP A 58 6.50 20.24 -14.82
C TRP A 58 7.17 20.55 -13.47
N GLU A 59 7.85 21.70 -13.32
CA GLU A 59 8.50 22.05 -12.04
C GLU A 59 7.51 22.43 -10.94
N ALA A 60 6.30 22.83 -11.31
CA ALA A 60 5.28 23.28 -10.38
C ALA A 60 4.60 22.14 -9.60
N PHE A 61 4.79 20.87 -9.98
CA PHE A 61 4.04 19.74 -9.42
C PHE A 61 4.96 18.60 -8.96
N ALA A 62 5.14 18.48 -7.64
CA ALA A 62 6.00 17.46 -7.03
C ALA A 62 5.55 16.02 -7.38
N GLY A 63 6.47 15.26 -7.95
CA GLY A 63 6.29 13.85 -8.30
C GLY A 63 5.31 13.57 -9.45
N SER A 64 4.94 14.59 -10.23
CA SER A 64 4.27 14.42 -11.53
C SER A 64 5.30 14.12 -12.64
N PRO A 65 4.89 13.67 -13.84
CA PRO A 65 5.82 13.44 -14.94
C PRO A 65 6.60 14.70 -15.27
N GLU A 66 7.91 14.56 -15.49
CA GLU A 66 8.79 15.66 -15.93
C GLU A 66 8.59 16.02 -17.41
N MET A 67 7.33 16.15 -17.85
CA MET A 67 6.99 16.45 -19.24
C MET A 67 5.65 17.20 -19.35
N ALA A 68 5.55 18.03 -20.38
CA ALA A 68 4.30 18.64 -20.82
C ALA A 68 3.79 17.94 -22.08
N VAL A 69 2.48 17.92 -22.28
CA VAL A 69 1.87 17.35 -23.48
C VAL A 69 1.34 18.48 -24.35
N LEU A 70 1.78 18.53 -25.60
CA LEU A 70 1.19 19.37 -26.63
C LEU A 70 0.17 18.55 -27.41
N PHE A 71 -1.10 18.89 -27.27
CA PHE A 71 -2.22 18.20 -27.88
C PHE A 71 -2.53 18.71 -29.28
N LEU A 72 -2.54 17.81 -30.26
CA LEU A 72 -2.94 18.05 -31.64
C LEU A 72 -4.29 17.36 -31.91
N PRO A 73 -5.30 18.06 -32.45
CA PRO A 73 -6.65 17.52 -32.53
C PRO A 73 -6.85 16.42 -33.61
N SER A 74 -5.86 16.18 -34.47
CA SER A 74 -5.94 15.22 -35.57
C SER A 74 -4.59 14.58 -35.84
N GLU A 75 -4.61 13.27 -36.12
CA GLU A 75 -3.43 12.52 -36.56
C GLU A 75 -2.83 13.10 -37.84
N GLY A 76 -3.68 13.48 -38.80
CA GLY A 76 -3.25 14.02 -40.09
C GLY A 76 -2.48 15.33 -39.96
N LEU A 77 -2.82 16.14 -38.94
CA LEU A 77 -2.12 17.39 -38.66
C LEU A 77 -0.72 17.15 -38.12
N LEU A 78 -0.55 16.16 -37.25
CA LEU A 78 0.77 15.76 -36.76
C LEU A 78 1.59 15.13 -37.88
N ALA A 79 1.00 14.20 -38.65
CA ALA A 79 1.67 13.53 -39.76
C ALA A 79 2.18 14.53 -40.80
N ALA A 80 1.37 15.50 -41.22
CA ALA A 80 1.76 16.49 -42.21
C ALA A 80 2.90 17.41 -41.72
N ALA A 81 3.00 17.68 -40.42
CA ALA A 81 4.14 18.39 -39.87
C ALA A 81 5.42 17.53 -39.89
N LEU A 82 5.30 16.25 -39.53
CA LEU A 82 6.44 15.31 -39.51
C LEU A 82 6.95 14.94 -40.89
N GLU A 83 6.10 14.98 -41.92
CA GLU A 83 6.54 14.81 -43.32
C GLU A 83 7.51 15.91 -43.76
N VAL A 84 7.28 17.16 -43.30
CA VAL A 84 8.15 18.30 -43.62
C VAL A 84 9.33 18.42 -42.67
N ASP A 85 9.12 18.13 -41.39
CA ASP A 85 10.11 18.20 -40.34
C ASP A 85 10.17 16.89 -39.53
N PRO A 86 10.88 15.87 -40.03
CA PRO A 86 10.93 14.55 -39.40
C PRO A 86 11.55 14.55 -38.00
N ALA A 87 12.42 15.51 -37.70
CA ALA A 87 13.11 15.63 -36.41
C ALA A 87 12.22 16.26 -35.32
N LEU A 88 11.08 16.86 -35.68
CA LEU A 88 10.23 17.59 -34.75
C LEU A 88 9.79 16.77 -33.54
N HIS A 89 9.48 15.49 -33.74
CA HIS A 89 9.03 14.62 -32.64
C HIS A 89 10.14 14.37 -31.61
N GLU A 90 11.34 14.04 -32.10
CA GLU A 90 12.52 13.78 -31.25
C GLU A 90 12.98 15.06 -30.55
N ASP A 91 13.01 16.18 -31.26
CA ASP A 91 13.37 17.49 -30.72
C ASP A 91 12.39 17.95 -29.62
N ALA A 92 11.09 17.73 -29.83
CA ALA A 92 10.08 18.01 -28.81
C ALA A 92 10.30 17.14 -27.57
N PHE A 93 10.54 15.85 -27.76
CA PHE A 93 10.77 14.91 -26.67
C PHE A 93 12.03 15.26 -25.86
N ALA A 94 13.12 15.63 -26.53
CA ALA A 94 14.35 16.11 -25.87
C ALA A 94 14.11 17.37 -25.02
N LYS A 95 13.11 18.19 -25.40
CA LYS A 95 12.64 19.37 -24.66
C LYS A 95 11.54 19.06 -23.65
N ARG A 96 11.32 17.77 -23.32
CA ARG A 96 10.29 17.29 -22.39
C ARG A 96 8.87 17.65 -22.83
N ILE A 97 8.63 17.71 -24.13
CA ILE A 97 7.31 17.94 -24.72
C ILE A 97 6.91 16.72 -25.52
N VAL A 98 5.78 16.13 -25.15
CA VAL A 98 5.19 15.02 -25.91
C VAL A 98 4.15 15.59 -26.86
N LEU A 99 4.35 15.40 -28.15
CA LEU A 99 3.32 15.65 -29.17
C LEU A 99 2.30 14.52 -29.09
N ALA A 100 1.06 14.83 -28.74
CA ALA A 100 0.01 13.84 -28.58
C ALA A 100 -1.25 14.23 -29.35
N THR A 101 -1.82 13.25 -30.02
CA THR A 101 -3.12 13.24 -30.67
C THR A 101 -4.14 12.54 -29.77
N PRO A 102 -5.45 12.50 -30.07
CA PRO A 102 -6.43 11.87 -29.18
C PRO A 102 -6.09 10.42 -28.80
N ALA A 103 -5.61 9.62 -29.76
CA ALA A 103 -5.27 8.22 -29.52
C ALA A 103 -4.00 8.09 -28.66
N THR A 104 -2.94 8.83 -29.00
CA THR A 104 -1.67 8.77 -28.27
C THR A 104 -1.76 9.42 -26.89
N LEU A 105 -2.57 10.47 -26.71
CA LEU A 105 -2.89 11.05 -25.42
C LEU A 105 -3.60 10.02 -24.53
N LEU A 106 -4.61 9.34 -25.06
CA LEU A 106 -5.32 8.31 -24.30
C LEU A 106 -4.38 7.18 -23.87
N ALA A 107 -3.55 6.70 -24.80
CA ALA A 107 -2.54 5.67 -24.51
C ALA A 107 -1.55 6.14 -23.43
N LEU A 108 -1.04 7.38 -23.54
CA LEU A 108 -0.14 7.98 -22.55
C LEU A 108 -0.79 8.06 -21.17
N LEU A 109 -2.01 8.60 -21.07
CA LEU A 109 -2.72 8.73 -19.81
C LEU A 109 -3.05 7.37 -19.18
N LEU A 110 -3.44 6.38 -19.97
CA LEU A 110 -3.69 5.01 -19.50
C LEU A 110 -2.39 4.35 -19.00
N THR A 111 -1.30 4.47 -19.74
CA THR A 111 0.00 3.94 -19.34
C THR A 111 0.45 4.56 -18.02
N ILE A 112 0.39 5.89 -17.91
CA ILE A 112 0.74 6.61 -16.70
C ILE A 112 -0.15 6.16 -15.52
N ALA A 113 -1.47 6.06 -15.72
CA ALA A 113 -2.40 5.61 -14.69
C ALA A 113 -2.12 4.17 -14.22
N HIS A 114 -1.76 3.26 -15.13
CA HIS A 114 -1.43 1.88 -14.78
C HIS A 114 -0.12 1.77 -14.00
N VAL A 115 0.94 2.46 -14.43
CA VAL A 115 2.24 2.46 -13.75
C VAL A 115 2.08 2.93 -12.31
N TRP A 116 1.38 4.03 -12.07
CA TRP A 116 1.21 4.52 -10.70
C TRP A 116 0.26 3.69 -9.84
N LYS A 117 -0.77 3.07 -10.44
CA LYS A 117 -1.59 2.12 -9.71
C LYS A 117 -0.76 0.94 -9.23
N GLN A 118 0.17 0.44 -10.06
CA GLN A 118 1.09 -0.63 -9.67
C GLN A 118 2.04 -0.18 -8.56
N ASP A 119 2.61 1.02 -8.66
CA ASP A 119 3.47 1.57 -7.61
C ASP A 119 2.75 1.72 -6.26
N ALA A 120 1.51 2.23 -6.27
CA ALA A 120 0.70 2.38 -5.07
C ALA A 120 0.37 1.03 -4.41
N ILE A 121 0.02 0.00 -5.21
CA ILE A 121 -0.21 -1.36 -4.71
C ILE A 121 1.07 -1.93 -4.11
N ALA A 122 2.22 -1.76 -4.77
CA ALA A 122 3.51 -2.24 -4.28
C ALA A 122 3.92 -1.56 -2.96
N ALA A 123 3.69 -0.25 -2.83
CA ALA A 123 3.94 0.49 -1.60
C ALA A 123 3.08 -0.03 -0.44
N ASN A 124 1.76 -0.18 -0.67
CA ASN A 124 0.83 -0.70 0.33
C ASN A 124 1.17 -2.14 0.76
N ALA A 125 1.56 -3.01 -0.19
CA ALA A 125 1.97 -4.38 0.13
C ALA A 125 3.21 -4.43 1.05
N ARG A 126 4.18 -3.52 0.84
CA ARG A 126 5.36 -3.41 1.73
C ARG A 126 4.95 -2.96 3.14
N GLU A 127 4.03 -2.02 3.24
CA GLU A 127 3.51 -1.54 4.53
C GLU A 127 2.77 -2.65 5.28
N ILE A 128 1.86 -3.37 4.61
CA ILE A 128 1.18 -4.55 5.15
C ILE A 128 2.19 -5.59 5.63
N ALA A 129 3.24 -5.87 4.86
CA ALA A 129 4.28 -6.82 5.25
C ALA A 129 5.06 -6.35 6.49
N ASN A 130 5.30 -5.05 6.64
CA ASN A 130 5.97 -4.49 7.81
C ASN A 130 5.08 -4.62 9.06
N GLU A 131 3.82 -4.21 8.97
CA GLU A 131 2.84 -4.33 10.05
C GLU A 131 2.60 -5.80 10.43
N GLY A 132 2.54 -6.70 9.44
CA GLY A 132 2.43 -8.13 9.67
C GLY A 132 3.60 -8.72 10.46
N ARG A 133 4.84 -8.26 10.21
CA ARG A 133 6.01 -8.69 10.99
C ARG A 133 5.96 -8.20 12.44
N GLU A 134 5.55 -6.96 12.65
CA GLU A 134 5.40 -6.40 14.00
C GLU A 134 4.28 -7.11 14.77
N LEU A 135 3.14 -7.39 14.13
CA LEU A 135 2.06 -8.18 14.70
C LEU A 135 2.52 -9.58 15.11
N HIS A 136 3.23 -10.29 14.22
CA HIS A 136 3.75 -11.62 14.50
C HIS A 136 4.71 -11.61 15.71
N LYS A 137 5.58 -10.60 15.81
CA LYS A 137 6.46 -10.42 16.97
C LYS A 137 5.66 -10.24 18.27
N ARG A 138 4.63 -9.38 18.26
CA ARG A 138 3.76 -9.15 19.43
C ARG A 138 3.03 -10.41 19.87
N ILE A 139 2.54 -11.23 18.92
CA ILE A 139 1.91 -12.52 19.21
C ILE A 139 2.92 -13.48 19.86
N ALA A 140 4.15 -13.54 19.33
CA ALA A 140 5.20 -14.38 19.91
C ALA A 140 5.55 -13.98 21.35
N ASP A 141 5.65 -12.67 21.62
CA ASP A 141 5.91 -12.14 22.95
C ASP A 141 4.75 -12.42 23.92
N LEU A 142 3.49 -12.24 23.46
CA LEU A 142 2.31 -12.59 24.23
C LEU A 142 2.28 -14.09 24.56
N SER A 143 2.56 -14.96 23.60
CA SER A 143 2.64 -16.41 23.81
C SER A 143 3.67 -16.77 24.89
N ARG A 144 4.84 -16.11 24.88
CA ARG A 144 5.88 -16.29 25.90
C ARG A 144 5.41 -15.85 27.29
N HIS A 145 4.71 -14.72 27.38
CA HIS A 145 4.11 -14.25 28.63
C HIS A 145 3.05 -15.22 29.15
N MET A 146 2.17 -15.73 28.28
CA MET A 146 1.15 -16.72 28.64
C MET A 146 1.78 -18.04 29.14
N ALA A 147 2.84 -18.51 28.49
CA ALA A 147 3.58 -19.68 28.93
C ALA A 147 4.29 -19.48 30.29
N LYS A 148 4.76 -18.25 30.58
CA LYS A 148 5.30 -17.91 31.90
C LYS A 148 4.20 -17.85 32.96
N LEU A 149 3.04 -17.28 32.63
CA LEU A 149 1.89 -17.23 33.52
C LEU A 149 1.38 -18.63 33.88
N GLY A 150 1.27 -19.53 32.90
CA GLY A 150 0.89 -20.92 33.13
C GLY A 150 1.79 -21.62 34.16
N ARG A 151 3.12 -21.47 34.03
CA ARG A 151 4.09 -22.00 34.99
C ARG A 151 3.97 -21.39 36.39
N ALA A 152 3.70 -20.09 36.47
CA ALA A 152 3.50 -19.41 37.76
C ALA A 152 2.24 -19.92 38.47
N LEU A 153 1.14 -20.12 37.73
CA LEU A 153 -0.10 -20.70 38.26
C LEU A 153 0.09 -22.13 38.75
N GLU A 154 0.81 -22.96 37.98
CA GLU A 154 1.15 -24.33 38.39
C GLU A 154 1.94 -24.35 39.71
N SER A 155 2.94 -23.46 39.85
CA SER A 155 3.69 -23.33 41.09
C SER A 155 2.81 -22.88 42.26
N ALA A 156 1.92 -21.90 42.05
CA ALA A 156 1.01 -21.40 43.08
C ALA A 156 0.03 -22.49 43.56
N LEU A 157 -0.55 -23.24 42.62
CA LEU A 157 -1.42 -24.38 42.93
C LEU A 157 -0.68 -25.47 43.71
N LYS A 158 0.57 -25.77 43.34
CA LYS A 158 1.41 -26.73 44.08
C LYS A 158 1.66 -26.28 45.52
N THR A 159 1.96 -25.00 45.74
CA THR A 159 2.15 -24.45 47.09
C THR A 159 0.86 -24.47 47.90
N TYR A 160 -0.28 -24.11 47.29
CA TYR A 160 -1.60 -24.19 47.92
C TYR A 160 -1.94 -25.62 48.36
N ASN A 161 -1.84 -26.60 47.45
CA ASN A 161 -2.13 -28.00 47.75
C ASN A 161 -1.20 -28.54 48.84
N GLY A 162 0.09 -28.16 48.85
CA GLY A 162 1.02 -28.51 49.93
C GLY A 162 0.64 -27.93 51.30
N ALA A 163 0.08 -26.71 51.33
CA ALA A 163 -0.41 -26.08 52.55
C ALA A 163 -1.67 -26.77 53.08
N VAL A 164 -2.64 -27.08 52.21
CA VAL A 164 -3.85 -27.86 52.54
C VAL A 164 -3.46 -29.24 53.10
N GLY A 165 -2.57 -29.98 52.43
CA GLY A 165 -2.10 -31.27 52.93
C GLY A 165 -1.39 -31.19 54.29
N SER A 166 -0.67 -30.10 54.58
CA SER A 166 -0.05 -29.89 55.90
C SER A 166 -1.06 -29.53 56.99
N PHE A 167 -2.08 -28.75 56.64
CA PHE A 167 -3.20 -28.40 57.52
C PHE A 167 -3.94 -29.67 57.96
N ASP A 168 -4.30 -30.53 57.00
CA ASP A 168 -5.05 -31.76 57.26
C ASP A 168 -4.22 -32.81 58.03
N SER A 169 -2.96 -33.01 57.64
CA SER A 169 -2.14 -34.08 58.22
C SER A 169 -1.47 -33.73 59.55
N ARG A 170 -1.24 -32.44 59.84
CA ARG A 170 -0.48 -32.00 61.02
C ARG A 170 -1.27 -31.09 61.94
N LEU A 171 -1.96 -30.09 61.40
CA LEU A 171 -2.63 -29.09 62.22
C LEU A 171 -3.94 -29.63 62.80
N LEU A 172 -4.81 -30.23 61.99
CA LEU A 172 -6.09 -30.79 62.47
C LEU A 172 -5.91 -31.85 63.56
N PRO A 173 -4.98 -32.83 63.46
CA PRO A 173 -4.76 -33.79 64.53
C PRO A 173 -4.18 -33.15 65.80
N ALA A 174 -3.31 -32.13 65.66
CA ALA A 174 -2.77 -31.41 66.81
C ALA A 174 -3.85 -30.59 67.52
N ALA A 175 -4.74 -29.93 66.78
CA ALA A 175 -5.90 -29.22 67.31
C ALA A 175 -6.86 -30.16 68.04
N ARG A 176 -7.20 -31.31 67.45
CA ARG A 176 -8.04 -32.35 68.09
C ARG A 176 -7.43 -32.87 69.40
N ARG A 177 -6.12 -33.18 69.40
CA ARG A 177 -5.40 -33.58 70.64
C ARG A 177 -5.40 -32.48 71.70
N PHE A 178 -5.33 -31.22 71.30
CA PHE A 178 -5.37 -30.09 72.21
C PHE A 178 -6.75 -29.90 72.86
N GLU A 179 -7.83 -30.10 72.10
CA GLU A 179 -9.20 -30.15 72.63
C GLU A 179 -9.41 -31.31 73.61
N GLU A 180 -8.91 -32.52 73.29
CA GLU A 180 -8.98 -33.69 74.18
C GLU A 180 -8.31 -33.46 75.55
N LEU A 181 -7.26 -32.64 75.60
CA LEU A 181 -6.56 -32.28 76.84
C LEU A 181 -7.33 -31.25 77.70
N LYS A 182 -8.53 -30.83 77.30
CA LYS A 182 -9.37 -29.81 77.95
C LYS A 182 -8.64 -28.48 78.21
N ALA A 183 -7.64 -28.18 77.40
CA ALA A 183 -6.79 -27.00 77.56
C ALA A 183 -7.36 -25.72 76.91
N SER A 184 -8.55 -25.78 76.28
CA SER A 184 -9.22 -24.66 75.62
C SER A 184 -10.67 -24.51 76.09
N ALA A 185 -11.13 -23.26 76.24
CA ALA A 185 -12.51 -22.89 76.58
C ALA A 185 -13.35 -22.47 75.35
N VAL A 186 -12.79 -22.61 74.14
CA VAL A 186 -13.43 -22.23 72.87
C VAL A 186 -13.36 -23.42 71.91
N ASP A 187 -14.53 -23.92 71.49
CA ASP A 187 -14.66 -24.88 70.38
C ASP A 187 -14.36 -24.13 69.07
N VAL A 188 -13.30 -24.53 68.37
CA VAL A 188 -12.98 -23.95 67.06
C VAL A 188 -13.31 -24.97 65.98
N GLN A 189 -14.49 -24.82 65.36
CA GLN A 189 -14.82 -25.57 64.15
C GLN A 189 -13.96 -25.06 62.99
N LEU A 190 -13.03 -25.89 62.54
CA LEU A 190 -12.22 -25.64 61.34
C LEU A 190 -12.91 -26.30 60.15
N ASP A 191 -13.25 -25.50 59.14
CA ASP A 191 -13.77 -26.02 57.88
C ASP A 191 -12.70 -26.82 57.13
N PRO A 192 -13.05 -27.98 56.54
CA PRO A 192 -12.12 -28.75 55.73
C PRO A 192 -11.77 -27.97 54.46
N LEU A 193 -10.48 -27.81 54.20
CA LEU A 193 -9.99 -27.19 52.98
C LEU A 193 -10.03 -28.21 51.84
N ALA A 194 -10.54 -27.80 50.68
CA ALA A 194 -10.57 -28.65 49.49
C ALA A 194 -9.28 -28.50 48.66
N GLU A 195 -8.74 -29.62 48.19
CA GLU A 195 -7.67 -29.63 47.18
C GLU A 195 -8.21 -29.17 45.83
N VAL A 196 -7.38 -28.43 45.09
CA VAL A 196 -7.74 -27.93 43.76
C VAL A 196 -6.94 -28.71 42.71
N GLU A 197 -7.60 -29.66 42.04
CA GLU A 197 -7.08 -30.36 40.85
C GLU A 197 -7.58 -29.68 39.57
N VAL A 198 -7.05 -28.50 39.24
CA VAL A 198 -7.36 -27.82 37.97
C VAL A 198 -6.12 -27.85 37.09
N LEU A 199 -6.17 -28.64 36.01
CA LEU A 199 -5.13 -28.63 34.98
C LEU A 199 -5.33 -27.41 34.04
N PRO A 200 -4.25 -26.68 33.71
CA PRO A 200 -4.31 -25.62 32.70
C PRO A 200 -4.80 -26.18 31.36
N ARG A 201 -5.83 -25.56 30.77
CA ARG A 201 -6.22 -25.85 29.39
C ARG A 201 -5.11 -25.38 28.45
N LEU A 202 -4.46 -26.31 27.77
CA LEU A 202 -3.51 -25.99 26.71
C LEU A 202 -4.26 -25.55 25.45
N PRO A 203 -3.74 -24.56 24.70
CA PRO A 203 -4.25 -24.28 23.36
C PRO A 203 -4.08 -25.55 22.52
N ARG A 204 -5.14 -25.95 21.80
CA ARG A 204 -5.00 -27.03 20.81
C ARG A 204 -3.93 -26.59 19.81
N PRO A 205 -3.00 -27.48 19.40
CA PRO A 205 -2.14 -27.18 18.28
C PRO A 205 -3.06 -26.78 17.11
N ALA A 206 -2.72 -25.68 16.43
CA ALA A 206 -3.41 -25.34 15.19
C ALA A 206 -3.36 -26.59 14.33
N GLY A 207 -4.54 -27.16 14.08
CA GLY A 207 -4.65 -28.37 13.29
C GLY A 207 -3.96 -28.14 11.96
N ASP A 208 -3.32 -29.20 11.50
CA ASP A 208 -3.04 -29.49 10.11
C ASP A 208 -4.32 -29.18 9.28
N GLU A 209 -4.51 -27.90 8.91
CA GLU A 209 -5.51 -27.50 7.94
C GLU A 209 -5.00 -28.07 6.63
N GLY A 210 -5.47 -29.28 6.34
CA GLY A 210 -5.10 -30.04 5.15
C GLY A 210 -5.11 -29.12 3.95
N LEU A 211 -3.92 -28.97 3.35
CA LEU A 211 -3.80 -28.51 1.98
C LEU A 211 -4.78 -29.36 1.14
N PRO A 212 -5.67 -28.75 0.35
CA PRO A 212 -6.55 -29.51 -0.52
C PRO A 212 -5.70 -30.39 -1.44
N ASP A 213 -5.96 -31.68 -1.36
CA ASP A 213 -5.35 -32.74 -2.16
C ASP A 213 -5.95 -32.69 -3.58
N ASP A 214 -5.65 -31.61 -4.32
CA ASP A 214 -6.07 -31.44 -5.70
C ASP A 214 -4.86 -31.63 -6.64
N ALA A 215 -4.53 -32.90 -6.89
CA ALA A 215 -3.78 -33.31 -8.06
C ALA A 215 -4.24 -34.70 -8.54
N ASN A 216 -5.29 -34.70 -9.36
CA ASN A 216 -5.57 -35.74 -10.36
C ASN A 216 -5.91 -35.07 -11.69
#